data_AF-A0A0H4A3Q0-F1
#
_entry.id   AF-A0A0H4A3Q0-F1
#
_cell.length_a   1.000
_cell.length_b   1.000
_cell.length_c   1.000
_cell.angle_alpha   90.00
_cell.angle_beta   90.00
_cell.angle_gamma   90.00
#
_symmetry.space_group_name_H-M   'P 1'
#
loop_
_entity.id
_entity.type
_entity.pdbx_description
1 polymer ?
#
loop_
_entity_poly.entity_id
_entity_poly.type
_entity_poly.pdbx_seq_one_letter_code
_entity_poly.pdbx_strand_id
1 'polypeptide(L)' 'MSSLHALHSQLSAPDSIFPSPRRQGKAISCSSYATIIFRWVTELGYDPYLYGTHSMRRTKVTLI' A
#
# COMPACT_ATOMS: atom_id res chain seq x y z
N MET A 1 5.93 -14.71 19.92
CA MET A 1 6.38 -13.53 19.16
C MET A 1 5.55 -13.49 17.89
N SER A 2 4.79 -12.41 17.74
CA SER A 2 3.36 -12.45 17.40
C SER A 2 3.04 -12.79 15.95
N SER A 3 2.22 -13.83 15.81
CA SER A 3 1.24 -14.17 14.77
C SER A 3 1.28 -13.36 13.46
N LEU A 4 2.05 -13.88 12.49
CA LEU A 4 1.85 -13.67 11.05
C LEU A 4 0.74 -14.61 10.53
N HIS A 5 -0.40 -14.68 11.21
CA HIS A 5 -1.51 -15.56 10.84
C HIS A 5 -2.78 -14.72 10.63
N ALA A 6 -3.33 -14.85 9.44
CA ALA A 6 -4.66 -14.40 9.02
C ALA A 6 -4.88 -12.89 8.85
N LEU A 7 -4.55 -12.38 7.66
CA LEU A 7 -5.30 -11.28 7.04
C LEU A 7 -6.43 -11.84 6.15
N HIS A 8 -7.12 -12.88 6.63
CA HIS A 8 -8.46 -13.22 6.17
C HIS A 8 -9.44 -12.70 7.22
N SER A 9 -9.32 -11.41 7.52
CA SER A 9 -10.28 -10.68 8.34
C SER A 9 -11.63 -10.76 7.65
N GLN A 10 -12.68 -11.14 8.37
CA GLN A 10 -14.06 -11.03 7.88
C GLN A 10 -14.39 -9.54 7.79
N LEU A 11 -13.93 -8.88 6.72
CA LEU A 11 -14.21 -7.46 6.49
C LEU A 11 -15.71 -7.28 6.29
N SER A 12 -16.32 -6.51 7.16
CA SER A 12 -17.68 -6.02 6.97
C SER A 12 -17.66 -4.78 6.08
N ALA A 13 -18.80 -4.41 5.50
CA ALA A 13 -18.90 -3.25 4.59
C ALA A 13 -18.26 -1.92 5.09
N PRO A 14 -18.28 -1.57 6.40
CA PRO A 14 -17.61 -0.35 6.87
C PRO A 14 -16.08 -0.48 7.03
N ASP A 15 -15.52 -1.68 6.92
CA ASP A 15 -14.11 -1.92 7.19
C ASP A 15 -13.24 -1.54 5.98
N SER A 16 -12.08 -0.96 6.28
CA SER A 16 -11.12 -0.64 5.23
C SER A 16 -10.37 -1.90 4.77
N ILE A 17 -10.39 -2.15 3.47
CA ILE A 17 -9.62 -3.21 2.78
C ILE A 17 -8.10 -3.07 3.07
N PHE A 18 -7.63 -1.84 3.30
CA PHE A 18 -6.24 -1.54 3.66
C PHE A 18 -6.19 -0.81 4.99
N PRO A 19 -6.17 -1.55 6.12
CA PRO A 19 -6.15 -0.95 7.44
C PRO A 19 -4.80 -0.26 7.71
N SER A 20 -4.86 0.89 8.38
CA SER A 20 -3.67 1.61 8.82
C SER A 20 -3.04 0.90 10.03
N PRO A 21 -1.74 0.55 10.00
CA PRO A 21 -1.06 -0.02 11.16
C PRO A 21 -0.96 0.96 12.33
N ARG A 22 -1.01 2.27 12.05
CA ARG A 22 -0.87 3.34 13.05
C ARG A 22 -2.21 3.84 13.58
N ARG A 23 -3.31 3.59 12.86
CA ARG A 23 -4.66 4.08 13.19
C ARG A 23 -5.65 2.93 13.05
N GLN A 24 -5.89 2.23 14.16
CA GLN A 24 -6.82 1.11 14.21
C GLN A 24 -8.21 1.53 13.71
N GLY A 25 -8.83 0.69 12.88
CA GLY A 25 -10.16 0.95 12.30
C GLY A 25 -10.20 2.03 11.22
N LYS A 26 -9.05 2.57 10.78
CA LYS A 26 -8.99 3.56 9.70
C LYS A 26 -8.23 3.02 8.49
N ALA A 27 -8.59 3.51 7.31
CA ALA A 27 -7.83 3.27 6.09
C ALA A 27 -6.40 3.85 6.18
N ILE A 28 -5.47 3.28 5.43
CA ILE A 28 -4.16 3.88 5.20
C ILE A 28 -4.30 5.31 4.67
N SER A 29 -3.42 6.21 5.11
CA SER A 29 -3.38 7.56 4.55
C SER A 29 -2.66 7.58 3.19
N CYS A 30 -2.92 8.62 2.39
CA CYS A 30 -2.21 8.82 1.11
C CYS A 30 -0.69 8.89 1.29
N SER A 31 -0.21 9.54 2.36
CA SER A 31 1.24 9.61 2.64
C SER A 31 1.81 8.25 3.03
N SER A 32 1.10 7.46 3.85
CA SER A 32 1.52 6.08 4.16
C SER A 32 1.56 5.21 2.92
N TYR A 33 0.57 5.34 2.04
CA TYR A 33 0.58 4.67 0.73
C TYR A 33 1.78 5.09 -0.12
N ALA A 34 2.06 6.40 -0.21
CA ALA A 34 3.23 6.91 -0.94
C ALA A 34 4.55 6.38 -0.37
N THR A 35 4.68 6.27 0.96
CA THR A 35 5.87 5.68 1.60
C THR A 35 6.04 4.20 1.26
N ILE A 36 4.96 3.42 1.20
CA ILE A 36 5.02 2.01 0.80
C ILE A 36 5.54 1.89 -0.63
N ILE A 37 4.98 2.69 -1.56
CA ILE A 37 5.43 2.70 -2.96
C ILE A 37 6.89 3.12 -3.06
N PHE A 38 7.28 4.20 -2.37
CA PHE A 38 8.66 4.68 -2.35
C PHE A 38 9.64 3.56 -1.96
N ARG A 39 9.31 2.80 -0.91
CA ARG A 39 10.14 1.69 -0.44
C ARG A 39 10.25 0.58 -1.47
N TRP A 40 9.14 0.10 -2.04
CA TRP A 40 9.17 -0.96 -3.05
C TRP A 40 9.98 -0.56 -4.28
N VAL A 41 9.79 0.66 -4.76
CA VAL A 41 10.50 1.19 -5.92
C VAL A 41 12.00 1.27 -5.64
N THR A 42 12.39 1.72 -4.44
CA THR A 42 13.79 1.72 -3.98
C THR A 42 14.36 0.30 -3.90
N GLU A 43 13.61 -0.64 -3.32
CA GLU A 43 14.03 -2.05 -3.18
C GLU A 43 14.21 -2.76 -4.53
N LEU A 44 13.46 -2.35 -5.56
CA LEU A 44 13.60 -2.83 -6.93
C LEU A 44 14.74 -2.16 -7.71
N GLY A 45 15.43 -1.17 -7.11
CA GLY A 45 16.52 -0.43 -7.75
C GLY A 45 16.07 0.68 -8.70
N TYR A 46 14.80 1.07 -8.66
CA TYR A 46 14.27 2.19 -9.44
C TYR A 46 14.41 3.52 -8.69
N ASP A 47 14.46 4.63 -9.44
CA ASP A 47 14.43 5.96 -8.86
C ASP A 47 13.00 6.28 -8.33
N PRO A 48 12.82 6.45 -7.02
CA PRO A 48 11.51 6.71 -6.42
C PRO A 48 10.91 8.07 -6.78
N TYR A 49 11.71 9.03 -7.25
CA TYR A 49 11.21 10.32 -7.75
C TYR A 49 10.63 10.20 -9.16
N LEU A 50 11.10 9.23 -9.95
CA LEU A 50 10.57 8.94 -11.29
C LEU A 50 9.40 7.96 -11.24
N TYR A 51 9.45 6.99 -10.32
CA TYR A 51 8.47 5.89 -10.20
C TYR A 51 7.53 6.06 -8.99
N GLY A 52 7.08 7.29 -8.73
CA GLY A 52 6.10 7.58 -7.68
C GLY A 52 4.69 7.04 -7.96
N THR A 53 3.75 7.36 -7.06
CA THR A 53 2.35 6.88 -7.12
C THR A 53 1.62 7.25 -8.42
N HIS A 54 1.92 8.41 -9.02
CA HIS A 54 1.34 8.83 -10.30
C HIS A 54 1.86 7.97 -11.46
N SER A 55 3.18 7.82 -11.58
CA SER A 55 3.82 7.00 -12.61
C SER A 55 3.32 5.57 -12.54
N MET A 56 3.30 4.97 -11.34
CA MET A 56 2.82 3.60 -11.15
C MET A 56 1.34 3.43 -11.51
N ARG A 57 0.47 4.42 -11.20
CA ARG A 57 -0.94 4.40 -11.62
C ARG A 57 -1.09 4.41 -13.14
N ARG A 58 -0.21 5.11 -13.87
CA ARG A 58 -0.24 5.18 -15.34
C ARG A 58 0.33 3.90 -15.96
N THR A 59 1.44 3.35 -15.44
CA THR A 59 2.06 2.12 -15.97
C THR A 59 1.20 0.88 -15.74
N LYS A 60 0.46 0.80 -14.62
CA LYS A 60 -0.47 -0.31 -14.37
C LYS A 60 -1.53 -0.47 -15.48
N VAL A 61 -1.90 0.62 -16.16
CA VAL A 61 -2.90 0.60 -17.25
C VAL A 61 -2.31 0.09 -18.57
N THR A 62 -0.99 0.14 -18.74
CA THR A 62 -0.30 -0.30 -19.97
C THR A 62 0.08 -1.78 -19.95
N LEU A 63 0.08 -2.42 -18.77
CA LEU A 63 0.52 -3.81 -18.57
C LEU A 63 -0.63 -4.83 -18.39
N ILE A 64 -1.86 -4.43 -18.74
CA ILE A 64 -3.04 -5.31 -18.83
C ILE A 64 -3.35 -5.50 -20.32
#